data_AF-A0A9E6EBI6-F1
#
_entry.id   AF-A0A9E6EBI6-F1
#
_cell.length_a   1.000
_cell.length_b   1.000
_cell.length_c   1.000
_cell.angle_alpha   90.00
_cell.angle_beta   90.00
_cell.angle_gamma   90.00
#
_symmetry.space_group_name_H-M   'P 1'
#
loop_
_entity.id
_entity.type
_entity.pdbx_description
1 polymer ?
#
loop_
_entity_poly.entity_id
_entity_poly.type
_entity_poly.pdbx_seq_one_letter_code
_entity_poly.pdbx_strand_id
1 'polypeptide(L)'
;MAKSIKKPFPESVWTWILITLLWGTVFFASSSWTLTKAAVMTGQGTFSPDRSVSIAVYALFVPVLLLIALVAMAVKKRLDPGSVKQLSRQKAVKEGSREQLFVSFAGSIATSFLFSVLTACAYAVSSPLTGALISMTPTMVITGALLNIAAGLAASLFVGTIFIIARAAGITVQR
;
A
#
# COMPACT_ATOMS: atom_id res chain seq x y z
N MET A 1 38.95 -17.68 -7.57
CA MET A 1 38.26 -17.12 -6.38
C MET A 1 36.76 -17.27 -6.55
N ALA A 2 36.13 -18.15 -5.77
CA ALA A 2 34.67 -18.30 -5.79
C ALA A 2 34.02 -17.06 -5.15
N LYS A 3 33.25 -16.31 -5.93
CA LYS A 3 32.49 -15.14 -5.47
C LYS A 3 31.48 -15.63 -4.43
N SER A 4 31.64 -15.23 -3.17
CA SER A 4 30.68 -15.58 -2.11
C SER A 4 29.28 -15.10 -2.54
N ILE A 5 28.40 -16.03 -2.91
CA ILE A 5 27.01 -15.74 -3.16
C ILE A 5 26.42 -15.43 -1.79
N LYS A 6 26.35 -14.14 -1.41
CA LYS A 6 25.59 -13.72 -0.23
C LYS A 6 24.20 -14.30 -0.40
N LYS A 7 23.85 -15.28 0.44
CA LYS A 7 22.51 -15.85 0.45
C LYS A 7 21.53 -14.66 0.55
N PRO A 8 20.50 -14.61 -0.30
CA PRO A 8 19.44 -13.61 -0.15
C PRO A 8 18.96 -13.68 1.30
N PHE A 9 18.90 -12.52 1.98
CA PHE A 9 18.43 -12.46 3.35
C PHE A 9 17.14 -13.29 3.46
N PRO A 10 17.06 -14.30 4.34
CA PRO A 10 15.78 -14.93 4.60
C PRO A 10 14.85 -13.81 5.02
N GLU A 11 13.78 -13.60 4.26
CA GLU A 11 12.81 -12.55 4.59
C GLU A 11 12.24 -12.88 5.97
N SER A 12 12.76 -12.17 6.97
CA SER A 12 12.34 -12.39 8.33
C SER A 12 10.87 -12.03 8.47
N VAL A 13 10.18 -12.71 9.40
CA VAL A 13 8.80 -12.38 9.75
C VAL A 13 8.67 -10.88 10.08
N TRP A 14 9.68 -10.32 10.74
CA TRP A 14 9.79 -8.90 11.07
C TRP A 14 9.84 -8.00 9.85
N THR A 15 10.56 -8.38 8.80
CA THR A 15 10.61 -7.61 7.55
C THR A 15 9.21 -7.50 6.93
N TRP A 16 8.44 -8.59 6.91
CA TRP A 16 7.05 -8.57 6.44
C TRP A 16 6.17 -7.66 7.29
N ILE A 17 6.23 -7.83 8.61
CA ILE A 17 5.44 -7.02 9.55
C ILE A 17 5.76 -5.53 9.36
N LEU A 18 7.02 -5.14 9.35
CA LEU A 18 7.43 -3.75 9.23
C LEU A 18 7.02 -3.13 7.90
N ILE A 19 7.21 -3.85 6.79
CA ILE A 19 6.78 -3.38 5.46
C ILE A 19 5.26 -3.23 5.42
N THR A 20 4.51 -4.22 5.92
CA THR A 20 3.04 -4.15 5.94
C THR A 20 2.53 -3.03 6.83
N LEU A 21 3.12 -2.80 8.00
CA LEU A 21 2.75 -1.68 8.87
C LEU A 21 3.09 -0.34 8.23
N LEU A 22 4.28 -0.20 7.63
CA LEU A 22 4.69 1.03 6.95
C LEU A 22 3.70 1.39 5.83
N TRP A 23 3.50 0.47 4.88
CA TRP A 23 2.60 0.70 3.76
C TRP A 23 1.14 0.79 4.20
N GLY A 24 0.72 -0.03 5.18
CA GLY A 24 -0.62 0.02 5.75
C GLY A 24 -0.93 1.38 6.38
N THR A 25 0.03 2.01 7.04
CA THR A 25 -0.10 3.39 7.56
C THR A 25 -0.30 4.39 6.44
N VAL A 26 0.57 4.34 5.42
CA VAL A 26 0.50 5.26 4.28
C VAL A 26 -0.85 5.14 3.58
N PHE A 27 -1.30 3.91 3.31
CA PHE A 27 -2.57 3.64 2.67
C PHE A 27 -3.77 4.01 3.53
N PHE A 28 -3.71 3.79 4.85
CA PHE A 28 -4.78 4.20 5.76
C PHE A 28 -4.93 5.73 5.77
N ALA A 29 -3.81 6.45 5.86
CA ALA A 29 -3.80 7.90 5.85
C ALA A 29 -4.30 8.46 4.51
N SER A 30 -3.80 7.93 3.39
CA SER A 30 -4.22 8.37 2.05
C SER A 30 -5.71 8.10 1.82
N SER A 31 -6.18 6.90 2.20
CA SER A 31 -7.58 6.50 2.07
C SER A 31 -8.50 7.34 2.95
N SER A 32 -8.11 7.61 4.20
CA SER A 32 -8.88 8.50 5.09
C SER A 32 -9.03 9.88 4.46
N TRP A 33 -7.95 10.42 3.89
CA TRP A 33 -7.99 11.71 3.22
C TRP A 33 -8.87 11.71 1.96
N THR A 34 -8.77 10.69 1.10
CA THR A 34 -9.60 10.61 -0.11
C THR A 34 -11.08 10.35 0.21
N LEU A 35 -11.41 9.64 1.29
CA LEU A 35 -12.77 9.48 1.78
C LEU A 35 -13.36 10.83 2.25
N THR A 36 -12.60 11.65 2.96
CA THR A 36 -13.04 13.02 3.31
C THR A 36 -13.30 13.87 2.07
N LYS A 37 -12.42 13.79 1.06
CA LYS A 37 -12.64 14.50 -0.21
C LYS A 37 -13.87 13.97 -0.96
N ALA A 38 -14.07 12.66 -0.97
CA ALA A 38 -15.23 12.05 -1.60
C ALA A 38 -16.54 12.50 -0.93
N ALA A 39 -16.60 12.58 0.40
CA ALA A 39 -17.78 13.07 1.12
C ALA A 39 -18.12 14.51 0.73
N VAL A 40 -17.11 15.38 0.62
CA VAL A 40 -17.30 16.77 0.17
C VAL A 40 -17.75 16.83 -1.30
N MET A 41 -17.15 16.03 -2.17
CA MET A 41 -17.44 16.05 -3.61
C MET A 41 -18.82 15.49 -3.96
N THR A 42 -19.27 14.44 -3.27
CA THR A 42 -20.57 13.83 -3.54
C THR A 42 -21.70 14.53 -2.79
N GLY A 43 -21.39 15.32 -1.74
CA GLY A 43 -22.38 15.85 -0.81
C GLY A 43 -23.12 14.75 -0.04
N GLN A 44 -22.60 13.52 -0.05
CA GLN A 44 -23.22 12.34 0.55
C GLN A 44 -22.36 11.81 1.70
N GLY A 45 -23.03 11.47 2.80
CA GLY A 45 -22.38 11.02 4.02
C GLY A 45 -21.74 12.16 4.82
N THR A 46 -21.27 11.80 6.01
CA THR A 46 -20.53 12.70 6.91
C THR A 46 -19.24 11.99 7.29
N PHE A 47 -18.15 12.30 6.59
CA PHE A 47 -16.83 11.70 6.86
C PHE A 47 -15.78 12.78 7.07
N SER A 48 -15.61 13.19 8.32
CA SER A 48 -14.58 14.11 8.77
C SER A 48 -14.11 13.70 10.17
N PRO A 49 -13.44 12.54 10.30
CA PRO A 49 -12.97 12.06 11.60
C PRO A 49 -11.95 13.05 12.18
N ASP A 50 -12.07 13.33 13.47
CA ASP A 50 -11.03 14.06 14.19
C ASP A 50 -9.72 13.25 14.21
N ARG A 51 -8.59 13.91 14.45
CA ARG A 51 -7.28 13.25 14.55
C ARG A 51 -7.26 12.19 15.65
N SER A 52 -7.87 12.48 16.80
CA SER A 52 -7.94 11.53 17.91
C SER A 52 -8.69 10.25 17.52
N VAL A 53 -9.83 10.40 16.85
CA VAL A 53 -10.62 9.29 16.27
C VAL A 53 -9.79 8.54 15.25
N SER A 54 -9.14 9.22 14.31
CA SER A 54 -8.33 8.60 13.26
C SER A 54 -7.19 7.73 13.83
N ILE A 55 -6.55 8.19 14.90
CA ILE A 55 -5.51 7.42 15.62
C ILE A 55 -6.12 6.20 16.32
N ALA A 56 -7.27 6.35 16.98
CA ALA A 56 -7.95 5.24 17.65
C ALA A 56 -8.40 4.16 16.63
N VAL A 57 -8.97 4.57 15.50
CA VAL A 57 -9.34 3.66 14.41
C VAL A 57 -8.11 3.00 13.82
N TYR A 58 -7.01 3.73 13.62
CA TYR A 58 -5.76 3.15 13.14
C TYR A 58 -5.20 2.10 14.12
N ALA A 59 -5.27 2.34 15.44
CA ALA A 59 -4.84 1.36 16.43
C ALA A 59 -5.64 0.05 16.33
N LEU A 60 -6.95 0.14 16.07
CA LEU A 60 -7.81 -1.02 15.80
C LEU A 60 -7.56 -1.66 14.43
N PHE A 61 -7.01 -0.90 13.49
CA PHE A 61 -6.63 -1.36 12.15
C PHE A 61 -5.33 -2.17 12.15
N VAL A 62 -4.40 -1.88 13.07
CA VAL A 62 -3.09 -2.56 13.17
C VAL A 62 -3.21 -4.09 13.28
N PRO A 63 -4.06 -4.67 14.15
CA PRO A 63 -4.27 -6.13 14.18
C PRO A 63 -4.68 -6.73 12.83
N VAL A 64 -5.51 -6.02 12.06
CA VAL A 64 -5.93 -6.44 10.72
C VAL A 64 -4.72 -6.43 9.77
N LEU A 65 -3.88 -5.40 9.82
CA LEU A 65 -2.64 -5.33 9.03
C LEU A 65 -1.68 -6.47 9.37
N LEU A 66 -1.54 -6.80 10.66
CA LEU A 66 -0.72 -7.94 11.10
C LEU A 66 -1.26 -9.26 10.54
N LEU A 67 -2.58 -9.47 10.59
CA LEU A 67 -3.23 -10.65 10.01
C LEU A 67 -2.99 -10.72 8.49
N ILE A 68 -3.14 -9.61 7.77
CA ILE A 68 -2.83 -9.52 6.34
C ILE A 68 -1.37 -9.87 6.07
N ALA A 69 -0.42 -9.39 6.87
CA ALA A 69 1.00 -9.71 6.72
C ALA A 69 1.27 -11.21 6.86
N LEU A 70 0.66 -11.86 7.86
CA LEU A 70 0.80 -13.29 8.10
C LEU A 70 0.17 -14.12 6.97
N VAL A 71 -1.03 -13.74 6.51
CA VAL A 71 -1.71 -14.41 5.38
C VAL A 71 -0.89 -14.25 4.10
N ALA A 72 -0.41 -13.04 3.80
CA ALA A 72 0.42 -12.78 2.61
C ALA A 72 1.69 -13.63 2.63
N MET A 73 2.33 -13.75 3.79
CA MET A 73 3.49 -14.61 3.97
C MET A 73 3.16 -16.10 3.78
N ALA A 74 2.04 -16.58 4.34
CA ALA A 74 1.61 -17.97 4.18
C ALA A 74 1.28 -18.30 2.73
N VAL A 75 0.54 -17.42 2.04
CA VAL A 75 0.21 -17.54 0.61
C VAL A 75 1.49 -17.55 -0.22
N LYS A 76 2.43 -16.64 0.06
CA LYS A 76 3.72 -16.62 -0.62
C LYS A 76 4.49 -17.93 -0.44
N LYS A 77 4.62 -18.43 0.79
CA LYS A 77 5.31 -19.69 1.08
C LYS A 77 4.71 -20.88 0.33
N ARG A 78 3.39 -20.87 0.09
CA ARG A 78 2.70 -21.91 -0.70
C ARG A 78 2.90 -21.75 -2.22
N LEU A 79 2.89 -20.52 -2.74
CA LEU A 79 2.94 -20.25 -4.19
C LEU A 79 4.36 -20.15 -4.77
N ASP A 80 5.36 -19.87 -3.95
CA ASP A 80 6.77 -19.81 -4.32
C ASP A 80 7.65 -20.43 -3.22
N PRO A 81 7.51 -21.74 -2.96
CA PRO A 81 8.33 -22.43 -1.97
C PRO A 81 9.81 -22.32 -2.38
N GLY A 82 10.63 -21.74 -1.52
CA GLY A 82 12.05 -21.47 -1.80
C GLY A 82 12.36 -20.11 -2.44
N SER A 83 11.36 -19.24 -2.65
CA SER A 83 11.53 -17.88 -3.19
C SER A 83 12.17 -17.82 -4.59
N VAL A 84 12.06 -18.87 -5.39
CA VAL A 84 12.77 -19.00 -6.68
C VAL A 84 12.33 -17.92 -7.66
N LYS A 85 11.03 -17.58 -7.71
CA LYS A 85 10.51 -16.49 -8.55
C LYS A 85 10.96 -15.12 -8.04
N GLN A 86 11.12 -14.96 -6.72
CA GLN A 86 11.65 -13.71 -6.18
C GLN A 86 13.15 -13.55 -6.43
N LEU A 87 13.93 -14.62 -6.30
CA LEU A 87 15.38 -14.59 -6.50
C LEU A 87 15.74 -14.35 -7.96
N SER A 88 15.00 -14.98 -8.88
CA SER A 88 15.11 -14.67 -10.32
C SER A 88 14.75 -13.22 -10.63
N ARG A 89 13.71 -12.65 -9.99
CA ARG A 89 13.38 -11.22 -10.13
C ARG A 89 14.46 -10.31 -9.55
N GLN A 90 14.98 -10.59 -8.36
CA GLN A 90 16.05 -9.81 -7.76
C GLN A 90 17.33 -9.86 -8.60
N LYS A 91 17.65 -11.04 -9.15
CA LYS A 91 18.79 -11.23 -10.05
C LYS A 91 18.61 -10.45 -11.36
N ALA A 92 17.45 -10.56 -12.01
CA ALA A 92 17.12 -9.77 -13.21
C ALA A 92 17.12 -8.25 -12.97
N VAL A 93 16.71 -7.80 -11.77
CA VAL A 93 16.77 -6.38 -11.39
C VAL A 93 18.21 -5.92 -11.14
N LYS A 94 19.05 -6.76 -10.52
CA LYS A 94 20.47 -6.48 -10.30
C LYS A 94 21.29 -6.50 -11.60
N GLU A 95 20.90 -7.35 -12.55
CA GLU A 95 21.55 -7.49 -13.86
C GLU A 95 21.05 -6.46 -14.88
N GLY A 96 20.15 -5.55 -14.49
CA GLY A 96 19.63 -4.49 -15.37
C GLY A 96 18.72 -4.98 -16.50
N SER A 97 18.39 -6.27 -16.54
CA SER A 97 17.66 -6.93 -17.63
C SER A 97 16.13 -6.83 -17.52
N ARG A 98 15.62 -6.24 -16.43
CA ARG A 98 14.22 -5.78 -16.30
C ARG A 98 14.17 -4.28 -16.04
N GLU A 99 14.49 -3.51 -17.07
CA GLU A 99 13.78 -2.24 -17.27
C GLU A 99 12.36 -2.57 -17.76
N GLN A 100 11.40 -1.71 -17.44
CA GLN A 100 10.00 -1.72 -17.87
C GLN A 100 9.03 -2.50 -16.95
N LEU A 101 8.08 -1.74 -16.39
CA LEU A 101 6.95 -2.15 -15.55
C LEU A 101 7.32 -2.47 -14.09
N PHE A 102 7.97 -1.50 -13.45
CA PHE A 102 7.89 -1.35 -12.00
C PHE A 102 6.42 -1.19 -11.60
N VAL A 103 5.98 -2.08 -10.73
CA VAL A 103 4.63 -2.21 -10.21
C VAL A 103 3.62 -2.69 -11.25
N SER A 104 3.01 -3.86 -11.00
CA SER A 104 1.84 -4.28 -11.77
C SER A 104 0.80 -3.17 -11.64
N PHE A 105 0.48 -2.48 -12.73
CA PHE A 105 -0.54 -1.42 -12.75
C PHE A 105 -1.86 -1.92 -12.14
N ALA A 106 -2.26 -3.14 -12.50
CA ALA A 106 -3.40 -3.83 -11.91
C ALA A 106 -3.21 -4.08 -10.40
N GLY A 107 -2.01 -4.47 -9.97
CA GLY A 107 -1.66 -4.62 -8.55
C GLY A 107 -1.76 -3.31 -7.76
N SER A 108 -1.31 -2.18 -8.31
CA SER A 108 -1.46 -0.85 -7.70
C SER A 108 -2.93 -0.47 -7.54
N ILE A 109 -3.72 -0.65 -8.61
CA ILE A 109 -5.16 -0.35 -8.59
C ILE A 109 -5.85 -1.20 -7.52
N ALA A 110 -5.61 -2.52 -7.53
CA ALA A 110 -6.21 -3.44 -6.59
C ALA A 110 -5.83 -3.11 -5.14
N THR A 111 -4.56 -2.76 -4.90
CA THR A 111 -4.07 -2.39 -3.57
C THR A 111 -4.72 -1.08 -3.10
N SER A 112 -4.69 -0.02 -3.91
CA SER A 112 -5.31 1.27 -3.56
C SER A 112 -6.81 1.16 -3.31
N PHE A 113 -7.52 0.36 -4.13
CA PHE A 113 -8.94 0.11 -3.93
C PHE A 113 -9.20 -0.66 -2.64
N LEU A 114 -8.49 -1.78 -2.44
CA LEU A 114 -8.65 -2.64 -1.27
C LEU A 114 -8.41 -1.87 0.02
N PHE A 115 -7.32 -1.09 0.10
CA PHE A 115 -7.05 -0.30 1.29
C PHE A 115 -8.07 0.82 1.53
N SER A 116 -8.64 1.39 0.47
CA SER A 116 -9.70 2.39 0.62
C SER A 116 -10.97 1.79 1.21
N VAL A 117 -11.36 0.60 0.72
CA VAL A 117 -12.50 -0.15 1.27
C VAL A 117 -12.21 -0.62 2.69
N LEU A 118 -11.02 -1.17 2.95
CA LEU A 118 -10.64 -1.67 4.27
C LEU A 118 -10.59 -0.53 5.30
N THR A 119 -10.13 0.65 4.90
CA THR A 119 -10.17 1.87 5.75
C THR A 119 -11.61 2.28 6.05
N ALA A 120 -12.48 2.32 5.04
CA ALA A 120 -13.91 2.61 5.25
C ALA A 120 -14.56 1.59 6.20
N CYS A 121 -14.28 0.29 6.02
CA CYS A 121 -14.74 -0.75 6.94
C CYS A 121 -14.19 -0.55 8.37
N ALA A 122 -12.92 -0.16 8.51
CA ALA A 122 -12.34 0.12 9.82
C ALA A 122 -13.09 1.24 10.55
N TYR A 123 -13.39 2.35 9.86
CA TYR A 123 -14.21 3.42 10.44
C TYR A 123 -15.65 2.99 10.73
N ALA A 124 -16.27 2.20 9.85
CA ALA A 124 -17.63 1.72 10.04
C ALA A 124 -17.76 0.84 11.30
N VAL A 125 -16.81 -0.09 11.47
CA VAL A 125 -16.80 -1.03 12.61
C VAL A 125 -16.40 -0.35 13.92
N SER A 126 -15.51 0.65 13.85
CA SER A 126 -15.02 1.36 15.04
C SER A 126 -15.87 2.56 15.46
N SER A 127 -16.80 3.03 14.62
CA SER A 127 -17.68 4.17 14.92
C SER A 127 -18.43 4.02 16.26
N PRO A 128 -19.01 2.86 16.62
CA PRO A 128 -19.66 2.68 17.93
C PRO A 128 -18.69 2.79 19.11
N LEU A 129 -17.42 2.41 18.92
CA LEU A 129 -16.40 2.41 19.97
C LEU A 129 -15.73 3.77 20.16
N THR A 130 -15.69 4.57 19.10
CA THR A 130 -15.04 5.88 19.07
C THR A 130 -16.01 7.04 19.27
N GLY A 131 -17.32 6.77 19.27
CA GLY A 131 -18.36 7.80 19.34
C GLY A 131 -18.41 8.71 18.11
N ALA A 132 -17.73 8.34 17.03
CA ALA A 132 -17.61 9.18 15.85
C ALA A 132 -18.90 9.12 15.01
N LEU A 133 -19.50 10.29 14.77
CA LEU A 133 -20.66 10.46 13.88
C LEU A 133 -20.24 10.38 12.41
N ILE A 134 -19.88 9.17 11.99
CA ILE A 134 -19.43 8.88 10.64
C ILE A 134 -20.56 8.19 9.88
N SER A 135 -21.03 8.82 8.81
CA SER A 135 -21.99 8.22 7.88
C SER A 135 -21.33 8.06 6.52
N MET A 136 -21.28 6.83 6.01
CA MET A 136 -20.63 6.51 4.74
C MET A 136 -21.65 5.87 3.80
N THR A 137 -21.82 6.45 2.61
CA THR A 137 -22.62 5.85 1.54
C THR A 137 -21.74 5.01 0.62
N PRO A 138 -22.28 3.98 -0.05
CA PRO A 138 -21.50 3.20 -1.03
C PRO A 138 -20.88 4.09 -2.12
N THR A 139 -21.61 5.09 -2.60
CA THR A 139 -21.13 6.08 -3.59
C THR A 139 -19.89 6.82 -3.08
N MET A 140 -19.93 7.34 -1.85
CA MET A 140 -18.80 8.02 -1.23
C MET A 140 -17.57 7.11 -1.14
N VAL A 141 -17.74 5.85 -0.74
CA VAL A 141 -16.62 4.89 -0.62
C VAL A 141 -16.03 4.58 -2.00
N ILE A 142 -16.86 4.36 -3.02
CA ILE A 142 -16.40 4.11 -4.40
C ILE A 142 -15.64 5.32 -4.93
N THR A 143 -16.18 6.53 -4.77
CA THR A 143 -15.50 7.77 -5.17
C THR A 143 -14.17 7.94 -4.44
N GLY A 144 -14.13 7.69 -3.14
CA GLY A 144 -12.89 7.75 -2.34
C GLY A 144 -11.84 6.73 -2.81
N ALA A 145 -12.27 5.53 -3.20
CA ALA A 145 -11.40 4.50 -3.74
C ALA A 145 -10.84 4.87 -5.13
N LEU A 146 -11.65 5.45 -6.00
CA LEU A 146 -11.21 5.97 -7.31
C LEU A 146 -10.19 7.10 -7.15
N LEU A 147 -10.42 8.02 -6.20
CA LEU A 147 -9.45 9.07 -5.87
C LEU A 147 -8.15 8.49 -5.32
N ASN A 148 -8.22 7.44 -4.49
CA ASN A 148 -7.02 6.79 -3.95
C ASN A 148 -6.23 6.02 -5.03
N ILE A 149 -6.92 5.42 -6.00
CA ILE A 149 -6.28 4.85 -7.20
C ILE A 149 -5.58 5.96 -7.98
N ALA A 150 -6.27 7.06 -8.27
CA ALA A 150 -5.69 8.18 -9.02
C ALA A 150 -4.45 8.75 -8.32
N ALA A 151 -4.48 8.91 -6.99
CA ALA A 151 -3.34 9.33 -6.20
C ALA A 151 -2.16 8.35 -6.28
N GLY A 152 -2.43 7.04 -6.18
CA GLY A 152 -1.40 6.00 -6.31
C GLY A 152 -0.77 5.96 -7.70
N LEU A 153 -1.58 6.15 -8.75
CA LEU A 153 -1.10 6.24 -10.13
C LEU A 153 -0.27 7.51 -10.37
N ALA A 154 -0.74 8.66 -9.88
CA ALA A 154 0.00 9.92 -9.98
C ALA A 154 1.36 9.84 -9.27
N ALA A 155 1.41 9.25 -8.07
CA ALA A 155 2.67 9.01 -7.37
C ALA A 155 3.61 8.08 -8.16
N SER A 156 3.08 7.02 -8.75
CA SER A 156 3.86 6.08 -9.58
C SER A 156 4.44 6.75 -10.83
N LEU A 157 3.64 7.58 -11.51
CA LEU A 157 4.08 8.36 -12.66
C LEU A 157 5.14 9.38 -12.27
N PHE A 158 4.93 10.10 -11.16
CA PHE A 158 5.88 11.10 -10.66
C PHE A 158 7.25 10.48 -10.35
N VAL A 159 7.26 9.34 -9.64
CA VAL A 159 8.49 8.59 -9.36
C VAL A 159 9.15 8.13 -10.67
N GLY A 160 8.36 7.63 -11.63
CA GLY A 160 8.84 7.28 -12.97
C GLY A 160 9.51 8.45 -13.69
N THR A 161 8.91 9.64 -13.67
CA THR A 161 9.46 10.86 -14.26
C THR A 161 10.77 11.28 -13.58
N ILE A 162 10.87 11.21 -12.25
CA ILE A 162 12.12 11.51 -11.54
C ILE A 162 13.25 10.60 -12.01
N PHE A 163 12.99 9.29 -12.19
CA PHE A 163 14.00 8.36 -12.69
C PHE A 163 14.45 8.69 -14.12
N ILE A 164 13.52 9.09 -14.99
CA ILE A 164 13.86 9.52 -16.37
C ILE A 164 14.75 10.76 -16.33
N ILE A 165 14.40 11.75 -15.51
CA ILE A 165 15.17 13.00 -15.36
C ILE A 165 16.57 12.71 -14.79
N ALA A 166 16.66 11.90 -13.73
CA ALA A 166 17.94 11.55 -13.12
C ALA A 166 18.87 10.83 -14.11
N ARG A 167 18.31 9.92 -14.93
CA ARG A 167 19.05 9.26 -16.01
C ARG A 167 19.51 10.24 -17.08
N ALA A 168 18.65 11.16 -17.51
CA ALA A 168 18.98 12.20 -18.49
C ALA A 168 20.06 13.17 -17.98
N ALA A 169 20.09 13.43 -16.67
CA ALA A 169 21.08 14.27 -16.01
C ALA A 169 22.43 13.58 -15.74
N GLY A 170 22.61 12.32 -16.15
CA GLY A 170 23.82 11.53 -15.86
C GLY A 170 24.01 11.19 -14.38
N ILE A 171 23.01 11.49 -13.53
CA ILE A 171 23.02 11.13 -12.11
C ILE A 171 22.75 9.62 -12.06
N THR A 172 23.81 8.86 -11.83
CA THR A 172 23.67 7.46 -11.45
C THR A 172 23.06 7.47 -10.06
N VAL A 173 21.73 7.34 -10.00
CA VAL A 173 21.03 7.02 -8.75
C VAL A 173 21.53 5.64 -8.36
N GLN A 174 22.59 5.59 -7.55
CA GLN A 174 23.07 4.34 -6.99
C GLN A 174 21.92 3.71 -6.20
N ARG A 175 21.50 2.53 -6.65
CA ARG A 175 20.47 1.69 -6.03
C ARG A 175 21.03 0.94 -4.83
#